data_AF-A0A8B6FMT2-F1
#
_entry.id   AF-A0A8B6FMT2-F1
#
_cell.length_a   1.000
_cell.length_b   1.000
_cell.length_c   1.000
_cell.angle_alpha   90.00
_cell.angle_beta   90.00
_cell.angle_gamma   90.00
#
_symmetry.space_group_name_H-M   'P 1'
#
loop_
_entity.id
_entity.type
_entity.pdbx_description
1 polymer ?
#
loop_
_entity_poly.entity_id
_entity_poly.type
_entity_poly.pdbx_seq_one_letter_code
_entity_poly.pdbx_strand_id
1 'polypeptide(L)'
;MPACDGINATDVKNVTIRLPLSYVPARRVSYVCSLFSLPSDAEYHVIAALPIKDNSQILHGITVFGCDPRRQFNRTDRAYLCNGIPTTPCQEIITGYTAGVPQTCMPAEAGVRIGIKGFRQVMVAFQYYNPTRRQGYTDSSGMTLYYTPKLRRFDAGVSPLEVTHFSVPPGRESYEVVSACPGDCTVLQVASPIYIVLGMNHMHRLGRKQKIEIHRGGKLQQVVTNDTNYKVVHPHYFWYKQPIQLLPGDMLKMTCEYNSTSENDTVEWDVSWRGEMCKGLLLYYPKQSWPSHHCQNYRSVPLCEIMIDAPVFGCHFRSFISNLATTNRTLVDTVIRNCGQDKSCSPLCLRMIGKVRQDPCLQGDIYDLWKETRLVKANTQLMALYDVLTKCEDFYKGLVPDTIFSDIGTVLT
;
A
#
# COMPACT_ATOMS: atom_id res chain seq x y z
N MET A 1 8.88 -20.52 -9.68
CA MET A 1 8.56 -19.52 -10.70
C MET A 1 8.01 -20.24 -11.93
N PRO A 2 6.87 -19.80 -12.50
CA PRO A 2 6.34 -20.37 -13.74
C PRO A 2 7.35 -20.19 -14.86
N ALA A 3 7.48 -21.20 -15.72
CA ALA A 3 8.23 -21.03 -16.96
C ALA A 3 7.43 -20.14 -17.91
N CYS A 4 8.12 -19.32 -18.70
CA CYS A 4 7.51 -18.42 -19.69
C CYS A 4 7.21 -19.16 -21.00
N ASP A 5 6.74 -20.41 -20.92
CA ASP A 5 6.61 -21.33 -22.06
C ASP A 5 5.69 -20.78 -23.16
N GLY A 6 4.71 -19.96 -22.76
CA GLY A 6 3.76 -19.34 -23.68
C GLY A 6 4.36 -18.27 -24.60
N ILE A 7 5.57 -17.72 -24.32
CA ILE A 7 6.12 -16.60 -25.10
C ILE A 7 6.33 -16.94 -26.58
N ASN A 8 6.65 -18.20 -26.89
CA ASN A 8 6.97 -18.64 -28.25
C ASN A 8 5.74 -19.13 -29.04
N ALA A 9 4.53 -19.01 -28.49
CA ALA A 9 3.31 -19.39 -29.20
C ALA A 9 3.06 -18.47 -30.41
N THR A 10 2.52 -19.02 -31.49
CA THR A 10 2.38 -18.30 -32.78
C THR A 10 1.44 -17.09 -32.74
N ASP A 11 0.49 -17.08 -31.81
CA ASP A 11 -0.46 -15.99 -31.59
C ASP A 11 0.07 -14.89 -30.66
N VAL A 12 1.22 -15.11 -30.02
CA VAL A 12 1.82 -14.16 -29.08
C VAL A 12 2.57 -13.07 -29.82
N LYS A 13 2.20 -11.83 -29.49
CA LYS A 13 2.85 -10.60 -29.94
C LYS A 13 3.64 -10.01 -28.77
N ASN A 14 4.50 -9.04 -29.07
CA ASN A 14 5.18 -8.26 -28.04
C ASN A 14 5.08 -6.77 -28.28
N VAL A 15 5.23 -6.00 -27.21
CA VAL A 15 5.36 -4.55 -27.23
C VAL A 15 6.46 -4.16 -26.25
N THR A 16 7.38 -3.32 -26.70
CA THR A 16 8.52 -2.89 -25.90
C THR A 16 8.31 -1.46 -25.45
N ILE A 17 8.25 -1.25 -24.13
CA ILE A 17 8.16 0.06 -23.49
C ILE A 17 9.55 0.44 -22.98
N ARG A 18 10.19 1.43 -23.61
CA ARG A 18 11.52 1.91 -23.23
C ARG A 18 11.49 3.34 -22.75
N LEU A 19 12.22 3.60 -21.69
CA LEU A 19 12.54 4.97 -21.32
C LEU A 19 13.27 5.64 -22.50
N PRO A 20 12.85 6.83 -22.95
CA PRO A 20 13.69 7.65 -23.83
C PRO A 20 15.04 7.88 -23.15
N LEU A 21 16.15 7.87 -23.90
CA LEU A 21 17.49 8.06 -23.31
C LEU A 21 17.50 9.28 -22.39
N SER A 22 17.68 9.02 -21.08
CA SER A 22 17.49 10.03 -20.03
C SER A 22 18.66 10.01 -19.07
N TYR A 23 19.00 11.18 -18.53
CA TYR A 23 19.97 11.30 -17.45
C TYR A 23 19.38 10.73 -16.15
N VAL A 24 20.17 9.91 -15.46
CA VAL A 24 19.83 9.44 -14.12
C VAL A 24 20.33 10.44 -13.09
N PRO A 25 19.49 10.92 -12.16
CA PRO A 25 19.92 11.82 -11.09
C PRO A 25 21.08 11.24 -10.26
N ALA A 26 22.02 12.11 -9.90
CA ALA A 26 23.09 11.83 -8.95
C ALA A 26 22.58 11.77 -7.49
N ARG A 27 21.56 10.95 -7.25
CA ARG A 27 20.95 10.71 -5.93
C ARG A 27 21.07 9.23 -5.59
N ARG A 28 21.15 8.90 -4.30
CA ARG A 28 21.31 7.51 -3.85
C ARG A 28 20.19 6.61 -4.36
N VAL A 29 18.96 7.07 -4.26
CA VAL A 29 17.77 6.47 -4.87
C VAL A 29 17.04 7.55 -5.65
N SER A 30 16.59 7.21 -6.86
CA SER A 30 15.76 8.10 -7.67
C SER A 30 14.77 7.31 -8.50
N TYR A 31 13.64 7.94 -8.81
CA TYR A 31 12.65 7.38 -9.72
C TYR A 31 12.48 8.29 -10.93
N VAL A 32 12.52 7.69 -12.10
CA VAL A 32 12.19 8.34 -13.36
C VAL A 32 10.95 7.65 -13.92
N CYS A 33 9.92 8.42 -14.25
CA CYS A 33 8.66 7.91 -14.76
C CYS A 33 8.43 8.31 -16.22
N SER A 34 7.67 7.51 -16.95
CA SER A 34 7.17 7.85 -18.29
C SER A 34 5.85 7.13 -18.59
N LEU A 35 5.07 7.69 -19.51
CA LEU A 35 3.76 7.16 -19.92
C LEU A 35 3.85 6.50 -21.29
N PHE A 36 3.27 5.32 -21.42
CA PHE A 36 3.27 4.53 -22.66
C PHE A 36 1.85 4.12 -23.03
N SER A 37 1.59 4.03 -24.33
CA SER A 37 0.37 3.44 -24.86
C SER A 37 0.57 1.95 -25.08
N LEU A 38 -0.48 1.18 -24.83
CA LEU A 38 -0.55 -0.26 -25.09
C LEU A 38 -1.41 -0.54 -26.33
N PRO A 39 -1.24 -1.72 -26.96
CA PRO A 39 -2.15 -2.20 -28.00
C PRO A 39 -3.62 -2.11 -27.54
N SER A 40 -4.46 -1.53 -28.39
CA SER A 40 -5.88 -1.25 -28.06
C SER A 40 -6.82 -1.44 -29.25
N ASP A 41 -6.36 -2.16 -30.27
CA ASP A 41 -7.12 -2.60 -31.45
C ASP A 41 -8.03 -3.80 -31.17
N ALA A 42 -7.74 -4.59 -30.12
CA ALA A 42 -8.55 -5.72 -29.68
C ALA A 42 -8.44 -5.93 -28.15
N GLU A 43 -8.99 -7.03 -27.66
CA GLU A 43 -8.76 -7.50 -26.29
C GLU A 43 -7.56 -8.44 -26.25
N TYR A 44 -6.67 -8.24 -25.27
CA TYR A 44 -5.48 -9.07 -25.12
C TYR A 44 -5.22 -9.40 -23.65
N HIS A 45 -4.48 -10.48 -23.43
CA HIS A 45 -3.85 -10.80 -22.15
C HIS A 45 -2.34 -10.66 -22.25
N VAL A 46 -1.73 -9.85 -21.37
CA VAL A 46 -0.30 -9.91 -21.10
C VAL A 46 -0.02 -11.16 -20.27
N ILE A 47 0.86 -12.01 -20.79
CA ILE A 47 1.18 -13.32 -20.21
C ILE A 47 2.62 -13.42 -19.71
N ALA A 48 3.49 -12.49 -20.13
CA ALA A 48 4.83 -12.37 -19.60
C ALA A 48 5.36 -10.93 -19.75
N ALA A 49 6.31 -10.58 -18.90
CA ALA A 49 7.02 -9.31 -18.94
C ALA A 49 8.50 -9.53 -18.64
N LEU A 50 9.37 -9.09 -19.54
CA LEU A 50 10.82 -9.27 -19.44
C LEU A 50 11.50 -7.90 -19.38
N PRO A 51 12.47 -7.68 -18.47
CA PRO A 51 13.18 -6.42 -18.38
C PRO A 51 14.21 -6.27 -19.50
N ILE A 52 14.40 -5.04 -19.96
CA ILE A 52 15.57 -4.64 -20.77
C ILE A 52 16.41 -3.71 -19.90
N LYS A 53 17.68 -4.05 -19.70
CA LYS A 53 18.55 -3.43 -18.69
C LYS A 53 19.81 -2.85 -19.30
N ASP A 54 19.67 -1.72 -19.98
CA ASP A 54 20.80 -1.04 -20.63
C ASP A 54 21.83 -0.56 -19.59
N ASN A 55 21.37 -0.18 -18.40
CA ASN A 55 22.22 0.17 -17.27
C ASN A 55 22.00 -0.73 -16.05
N SER A 56 22.42 -2.00 -16.18
CA SER A 56 22.32 -3.00 -15.12
C SER A 56 23.11 -2.64 -13.84
N GLN A 57 24.01 -1.66 -13.88
CA GLN A 57 24.79 -1.23 -12.71
C GLN A 57 23.95 -0.48 -11.68
N ILE A 58 22.97 0.31 -12.13
CA ILE A 58 22.19 1.20 -11.27
C ILE A 58 20.69 0.97 -11.35
N LEU A 59 20.19 0.26 -12.37
CA LEU A 59 18.77 -0.08 -12.45
C LEU A 59 18.43 -1.12 -11.38
N HIS A 60 17.68 -0.68 -10.37
CA HIS A 60 17.27 -1.53 -9.26
C HIS A 60 15.94 -2.23 -9.55
N GLY A 61 14.98 -1.52 -10.13
CA GLY A 61 13.65 -2.04 -10.42
C GLY A 61 12.89 -1.23 -11.46
N ILE A 62 11.86 -1.86 -12.02
CA ILE A 62 10.89 -1.25 -12.93
C ILE A 62 9.50 -1.64 -12.47
N THR A 63 8.61 -0.68 -12.21
CA THR A 63 7.21 -0.95 -11.87
C THR A 63 6.31 -0.41 -12.97
N VAL A 64 5.38 -1.24 -13.46
CA VAL A 64 4.43 -0.86 -14.50
C VAL A 64 3.05 -0.71 -13.87
N PHE A 65 2.49 0.49 -13.96
CA PHE A 65 1.18 0.85 -13.44
C PHE A 65 0.16 1.00 -14.58
N GLY A 66 -0.93 0.25 -14.54
CA GLY A 66 -2.07 0.40 -15.44
C GLY A 66 -2.89 1.64 -15.12
N CYS A 67 -3.26 2.39 -16.17
CA CYS A 67 -4.06 3.62 -16.06
C CYS A 67 -5.54 3.37 -16.35
N ASP A 68 -6.44 4.10 -15.66
CA ASP A 68 -7.88 4.02 -15.89
C ASP A 68 -8.21 4.25 -17.37
N PRO A 69 -8.78 3.26 -18.08
CA PRO A 69 -9.04 3.34 -19.52
C PRO A 69 -10.12 4.37 -19.90
N ARG A 70 -10.89 4.87 -18.93
CA ARG A 70 -11.89 5.94 -19.12
C ARG A 70 -11.26 7.33 -19.24
N ARG A 71 -9.99 7.47 -18.88
CA ARG A 71 -9.24 8.72 -18.97
C ARG A 71 -8.14 8.52 -20.01
N GLN A 72 -8.20 9.25 -21.12
CA GLN A 72 -7.15 9.23 -22.15
C GLN A 72 -6.18 10.37 -21.91
N PHE A 73 -4.88 10.06 -21.97
CA PHE A 73 -3.83 11.06 -21.78
C PHE A 73 -2.96 11.15 -23.02
N ASN A 74 -2.55 12.38 -23.35
CA ASN A 74 -1.53 12.57 -24.37
C ASN A 74 -0.24 11.93 -23.88
N ARG A 75 0.36 11.09 -24.72
CA ARG A 75 1.66 10.50 -24.47
C ARG A 75 2.64 11.63 -24.17
N THR A 76 3.24 11.64 -23.00
CA THR A 76 4.41 12.47 -22.75
C THR A 76 5.60 11.72 -23.30
N ASP A 77 6.14 12.16 -24.44
CA ASP A 77 7.41 11.64 -25.02
C ASP A 77 8.64 11.97 -24.16
N ARG A 78 8.42 12.35 -22.90
CA ARG A 78 9.44 12.80 -21.96
C ARG A 78 9.33 12.01 -20.68
N ALA A 79 10.49 11.52 -20.26
CA ALA A 79 10.69 11.05 -18.91
C ALA A 79 10.63 12.22 -17.92
N TYR A 80 10.16 11.98 -16.70
CA TYR A 80 10.10 12.98 -15.63
C TYR A 80 10.48 12.38 -14.29
N LEU A 81 10.98 13.21 -13.38
CA LEU A 81 11.24 12.78 -12.01
C LEU A 81 9.92 12.56 -11.27
N CYS A 82 9.85 11.44 -10.55
CA CYS A 82 8.67 11.07 -9.78
C CYS A 82 9.09 10.48 -8.43
N ASN A 83 8.09 10.10 -7.63
CA ASN A 83 8.31 9.50 -6.31
C ASN A 83 8.15 7.96 -6.30
N GLY A 84 7.98 7.35 -7.47
CA GLY A 84 7.82 5.89 -7.60
C GLY A 84 6.47 5.33 -7.14
N ILE A 85 5.56 6.18 -6.67
CA ILE A 85 4.22 5.80 -6.22
C ILE A 85 3.24 5.83 -7.41
N PRO A 86 2.23 4.94 -7.45
CA PRO A 86 1.07 5.11 -8.33
C PRO A 86 0.43 6.49 -8.16
N THR A 87 0.20 7.21 -9.26
CA THR A 87 -0.50 8.49 -9.27
C THR A 87 -1.73 8.40 -10.14
N THR A 88 -2.83 9.04 -9.74
CA THR A 88 -4.03 9.12 -10.59
C THR A 88 -3.65 9.67 -11.97
N PRO A 89 -3.99 8.96 -13.06
CA PRO A 89 -4.94 7.85 -13.22
C PRO A 89 -4.35 6.42 -13.12
N CYS A 90 -3.03 6.28 -12.98
CA CYS A 90 -2.27 5.03 -13.05
C CYS A 90 -2.00 4.48 -11.65
N GLN A 91 -2.96 3.69 -11.16
CA GLN A 91 -2.98 3.26 -9.76
C GLN A 91 -2.69 1.78 -9.56
N GLU A 92 -2.86 0.95 -10.58
CA GLU A 92 -2.79 -0.51 -10.44
C GLU A 92 -1.43 -1.04 -10.90
N ILE A 93 -0.69 -1.73 -10.03
CA ILE A 93 0.50 -2.47 -10.46
C ILE A 93 0.05 -3.64 -11.35
N ILE A 94 0.57 -3.73 -12.56
CA ILE A 94 0.24 -4.84 -13.47
C ILE A 94 1.40 -5.81 -13.68
N THR A 95 2.64 -5.33 -13.59
CA THR A 95 3.86 -6.13 -13.68
C THR A 95 5.06 -5.29 -13.24
N GLY A 96 6.22 -5.91 -13.18
CA GLY A 96 7.46 -5.22 -12.90
C GLY A 96 8.69 -6.12 -12.97
N TYR A 97 9.80 -5.51 -12.58
CA TYR A 97 11.10 -6.10 -12.41
C TYR A 97 11.71 -5.56 -11.12
N THR A 98 12.40 -6.42 -10.38
CA THR A 98 13.36 -6.01 -9.36
C THR A 98 14.57 -6.94 -9.45
N ALA A 99 15.71 -6.48 -8.98
CA ALA A 99 16.89 -7.33 -8.87
C ALA A 99 16.57 -8.64 -8.11
N GLY A 100 16.83 -9.79 -8.74
CA GLY A 100 16.47 -11.12 -8.21
C GLY A 100 15.29 -11.78 -8.95
N VAL A 101 14.53 -11.04 -9.75
CA VAL A 101 13.48 -11.59 -10.63
C VAL A 101 13.91 -11.44 -12.09
N PRO A 102 14.27 -12.55 -12.77
CA PRO A 102 14.72 -12.46 -14.15
C PRO A 102 13.60 -12.05 -15.12
N GLN A 103 12.36 -12.43 -14.82
CA GLN A 103 11.18 -12.17 -15.66
C GLN A 103 9.91 -12.32 -14.82
N THR A 104 8.77 -11.85 -15.31
CA THR A 104 7.46 -12.08 -14.68
C THR A 104 6.60 -12.89 -15.65
N CYS A 105 6.29 -14.15 -15.30
CA CYS A 105 5.46 -15.03 -16.13
C CYS A 105 4.12 -15.26 -15.44
N MET A 106 3.02 -15.09 -16.16
CA MET A 106 1.67 -15.32 -15.64
C MET A 106 1.30 -16.81 -15.73
N PRO A 107 0.52 -17.34 -14.77
CA PRO A 107 0.09 -18.75 -14.76
C PRO A 107 -0.85 -19.05 -15.94
N ALA A 108 -0.90 -20.29 -16.41
CA ALA A 108 -1.64 -20.67 -17.63
C ALA A 108 -3.14 -20.28 -17.61
N GLU A 109 -3.71 -20.17 -16.41
CA GLU A 109 -5.11 -19.85 -16.15
C GLU A 109 -5.41 -18.35 -16.30
N ALA A 110 -4.42 -17.47 -16.15
CA ALA A 110 -4.65 -16.04 -16.05
C ALA A 110 -3.65 -15.15 -16.80
N GLY A 111 -4.10 -13.95 -17.18
CA GLY A 111 -3.26 -12.91 -17.78
C GLY A 111 -3.78 -11.52 -17.43
N VAL A 112 -2.94 -10.49 -17.55
CA VAL A 112 -3.39 -9.11 -17.29
C VAL A 112 -4.13 -8.59 -18.52
N ARG A 113 -5.38 -8.16 -18.34
CA ARG A 113 -6.21 -7.64 -19.44
C ARG A 113 -5.75 -6.26 -19.91
N ILE A 114 -5.42 -6.16 -21.20
CA ILE A 114 -5.11 -4.90 -21.90
C ILE A 114 -6.02 -4.73 -23.12
N GLY A 115 -6.03 -3.52 -23.68
CA GLY A 115 -6.74 -3.20 -24.92
C GLY A 115 -8.15 -2.67 -24.73
N ILE A 116 -9.09 -2.98 -25.62
CA ILE A 116 -10.40 -2.28 -25.66
C ILE A 116 -11.21 -2.40 -24.36
N LYS A 117 -11.09 -3.51 -23.62
CA LYS A 117 -11.72 -3.73 -22.30
C LYS A 117 -10.72 -3.83 -21.14
N GLY A 118 -9.48 -3.38 -21.35
CA GLY A 118 -8.42 -3.43 -20.36
C GLY A 118 -7.63 -2.14 -20.29
N PHE A 119 -6.42 -2.21 -19.73
CA PHE A 119 -5.50 -1.09 -19.74
C PHE A 119 -5.10 -0.72 -21.16
N ARG A 120 -5.18 0.58 -21.48
CA ARG A 120 -4.76 1.14 -22.79
C ARG A 120 -3.49 1.97 -22.68
N GLN A 121 -3.16 2.41 -21.46
CA GLN A 121 -1.97 3.19 -21.14
C GLN A 121 -1.39 2.70 -19.83
N VAL A 122 -0.08 2.88 -19.68
CA VAL A 122 0.67 2.56 -18.48
C VAL A 122 1.60 3.70 -18.10
N MET A 123 1.79 3.92 -16.81
CA MET A 123 2.92 4.66 -16.27
C MET A 123 3.99 3.66 -15.85
N VAL A 124 5.23 3.87 -16.25
CA VAL A 124 6.36 3.02 -15.85
C VAL A 124 7.27 3.84 -14.95
N ALA A 125 7.58 3.33 -13.76
CA ALA A 125 8.53 3.92 -12.84
C ALA A 125 9.83 3.11 -12.84
N PHE A 126 10.93 3.74 -13.21
CA PHE A 126 12.29 3.20 -13.20
C PHE A 126 12.97 3.62 -11.91
N GLN A 127 13.26 2.64 -11.04
CA GLN A 127 13.96 2.86 -9.78
C GLN A 127 15.45 2.65 -9.99
N TYR A 128 16.24 3.67 -9.67
CA TYR A 128 17.70 3.61 -9.69
C TYR A 128 18.28 3.62 -8.28
N TYR A 129 19.28 2.77 -8.07
CA TYR A 129 20.15 2.79 -6.90
C TYR A 129 21.57 3.19 -7.33
N ASN A 130 21.98 4.41 -7.01
CA ASN A 130 23.28 4.99 -7.34
C ASN A 130 24.05 5.30 -6.03
N PRO A 131 24.65 4.28 -5.38
CA PRO A 131 25.23 4.41 -4.04
C PRO A 131 26.33 5.48 -3.94
N THR A 132 27.10 5.68 -5.02
CA THR A 132 28.20 6.64 -5.09
C THR A 132 27.75 8.03 -5.54
N ARG A 133 26.47 8.22 -5.87
CA ARG A 133 25.92 9.49 -6.40
C ARG A 133 26.70 10.01 -7.61
N ARG A 134 27.19 9.09 -8.44
CA ARG A 134 27.96 9.44 -9.63
C ARG A 134 27.08 10.18 -10.64
N GLN A 135 27.63 11.25 -11.22
CA GLN A 135 27.02 12.00 -12.32
C GLN A 135 27.31 11.33 -13.68
N GLY A 136 26.55 11.71 -14.70
CA GLY A 136 26.77 11.28 -16.07
C GLY A 136 26.21 9.90 -16.43
N TYR A 137 25.55 9.22 -15.49
CA TYR A 137 24.76 8.04 -15.85
C TYR A 137 23.60 8.44 -16.75
N THR A 138 23.43 7.66 -17.80
CA THR A 138 22.24 7.67 -18.65
C THR A 138 21.63 6.27 -18.65
N ASP A 139 20.36 6.21 -18.98
CA ASP A 139 19.64 4.95 -19.10
C ASP A 139 18.55 5.05 -20.17
N SER A 140 18.31 3.92 -20.83
CA SER A 140 17.26 3.70 -21.83
C SER A 140 16.61 2.31 -21.64
N SER A 141 16.64 1.82 -20.39
CA SER A 141 16.06 0.54 -19.98
C SER A 141 14.54 0.53 -20.19
N GLY A 142 13.94 -0.66 -20.10
CA GLY A 142 12.55 -0.85 -20.44
C GLY A 142 12.00 -2.21 -20.01
N MET A 143 10.80 -2.50 -20.49
CA MET A 143 10.17 -3.81 -20.36
C MET A 143 9.62 -4.23 -21.72
N THR A 144 9.77 -5.50 -22.08
CA THR A 144 9.03 -6.13 -23.16
C THR A 144 7.85 -6.89 -22.58
N LEU A 145 6.64 -6.50 -22.97
CA LEU A 145 5.41 -7.19 -22.60
C LEU A 145 5.02 -8.15 -23.73
N TYR A 146 4.81 -9.42 -23.38
CA TYR A 146 4.31 -10.43 -24.30
C TYR A 146 2.82 -10.64 -24.07
N TYR A 147 2.03 -10.55 -25.12
CA TYR A 147 0.58 -10.57 -25.06
C TYR A 147 -0.06 -11.39 -26.18
N THR A 148 -1.24 -11.93 -25.92
CA THR A 148 -1.98 -12.79 -26.86
C THR A 148 -3.45 -12.35 -26.98
N PRO A 149 -4.07 -12.47 -28.18
CA PRO A 149 -5.51 -12.30 -28.36
C PRO A 149 -6.31 -13.50 -27.82
N LYS A 150 -5.67 -14.66 -27.60
CA LYS A 150 -6.26 -15.84 -27.00
C LYS A 150 -6.33 -15.66 -25.48
N LEU A 151 -7.41 -15.01 -25.04
CA LEU A 151 -7.64 -14.75 -23.62
C LEU A 151 -7.59 -16.04 -22.79
N ARG A 152 -6.85 -16.00 -21.70
CA ARG A 152 -6.87 -17.05 -20.67
C ARG A 152 -8.19 -16.97 -19.89
N ARG A 153 -8.46 -18.00 -19.09
CA ARG A 153 -9.72 -18.14 -18.36
C ARG A 153 -10.02 -16.96 -17.44
N PHE A 154 -9.00 -16.44 -16.77
CA PHE A 154 -9.15 -15.38 -15.77
C PHE A 154 -8.28 -14.17 -16.07
N ASP A 155 -8.72 -13.01 -15.59
CA ASP A 155 -7.83 -11.86 -15.51
C ASP A 155 -7.00 -11.96 -14.23
N ALA A 156 -5.72 -11.61 -14.34
CA ALA A 156 -4.82 -11.49 -13.20
C ALA A 156 -4.86 -10.05 -12.65
N GLY A 157 -4.76 -9.94 -11.33
CA GLY A 157 -4.65 -8.68 -10.60
C GLY A 157 -3.50 -8.72 -9.58
N VAL A 158 -3.05 -7.56 -9.16
CA VAL A 158 -2.09 -7.42 -8.05
C VAL A 158 -2.78 -6.67 -6.93
N SER A 159 -2.89 -7.29 -5.75
CA SER A 159 -3.42 -6.64 -4.56
C SER A 159 -2.27 -6.24 -3.63
N PRO A 160 -2.08 -4.95 -3.35
CA PRO A 160 -1.18 -4.51 -2.29
C PRO A 160 -1.82 -4.69 -0.91
N LEU A 161 -1.00 -5.10 0.06
CA LEU A 161 -1.26 -4.95 1.49
C LEU A 161 -0.28 -3.90 1.99
N GLU A 162 -0.74 -2.89 2.74
CA GLU A 162 0.14 -1.79 3.15
C GLU A 162 -0.28 -1.20 4.48
N VAL A 163 0.70 -0.80 5.29
CA VAL A 163 0.49 0.07 6.45
C VAL A 163 1.30 1.34 6.28
N THR A 164 0.67 2.45 6.63
CA THR A 164 1.18 3.81 6.43
C THR A 164 1.20 4.57 7.75
N HIS A 165 1.95 5.67 7.82
CA HIS A 165 2.00 6.58 8.99
C HIS A 165 2.47 5.93 10.31
N PHE A 166 3.11 4.75 10.24
CA PHE A 166 3.79 4.15 11.39
C PHE A 166 5.18 4.78 11.58
N SER A 167 5.76 4.58 12.76
CA SER A 167 7.11 5.02 13.08
C SER A 167 7.89 3.85 13.68
N VAL A 168 9.21 3.83 13.46
CA VAL A 168 10.14 2.85 14.04
C VAL A 168 11.08 3.60 15.00
N PRO A 169 10.99 3.37 16.32
CA PRO A 169 11.85 4.06 17.28
C PRO A 169 13.32 3.64 17.12
N PRO A 170 14.28 4.51 17.48
CA PRO A 170 15.71 4.20 17.39
C PRO A 170 16.14 3.14 18.40
N GLY A 171 17.26 2.47 18.13
CA GLY A 171 17.92 1.57 19.08
C GLY A 171 17.22 0.22 19.32
N ARG A 172 16.27 -0.19 18.47
CA ARG A 172 15.56 -1.48 18.65
C ARG A 172 16.21 -2.59 17.86
N GLU A 173 16.52 -3.70 18.52
CA GLU A 173 16.98 -4.92 17.83
C GLU A 173 15.88 -5.57 17.00
N SER A 174 14.65 -5.50 17.50
CA SER A 174 13.45 -5.99 16.85
C SER A 174 12.28 -5.06 17.17
N TYR A 175 11.58 -4.62 16.14
CA TYR A 175 10.36 -3.81 16.24
C TYR A 175 9.37 -4.25 15.16
N GLU A 176 8.18 -4.64 15.57
CA GLU A 176 7.15 -5.16 14.67
C GLU A 176 6.11 -4.09 14.31
N VAL A 177 5.76 -4.05 13.02
CA VAL A 177 4.61 -3.30 12.52
C VAL A 177 3.67 -4.29 11.86
N VAL A 178 2.40 -4.24 12.23
CA VAL A 178 1.37 -5.17 11.77
C VAL A 178 0.32 -4.42 10.96
N SER A 179 -0.07 -5.01 9.84
CA SER A 179 -1.21 -4.63 9.00
C SER A 179 -2.19 -5.78 8.96
N ALA A 180 -3.47 -5.48 8.89
CA ALA A 180 -4.52 -6.47 8.73
C ALA A 180 -5.56 -5.99 7.72
N CYS A 181 -6.00 -6.89 6.86
CA CYS A 181 -7.24 -6.76 6.10
C CYS A 181 -8.27 -7.71 6.72
N PRO A 182 -9.16 -7.21 7.59
CA PRO A 182 -10.08 -8.03 8.37
C PRO A 182 -11.10 -8.76 7.51
N GLY A 183 -11.68 -9.83 8.08
CA GLY A 183 -12.73 -10.62 7.44
C GLY A 183 -13.95 -9.80 7.04
N ASP A 184 -14.33 -8.82 7.86
CA ASP A 184 -15.43 -7.88 7.58
C ASP A 184 -15.16 -7.02 6.33
N CYS A 185 -13.90 -6.78 6.00
CA CYS A 185 -13.53 -6.13 4.75
C CYS A 185 -13.54 -7.12 3.59
N THR A 186 -12.90 -8.28 3.74
CA THR A 186 -12.76 -9.23 2.63
C THR A 186 -14.09 -9.85 2.24
N VAL A 187 -15.04 -10.03 3.16
CA VAL A 187 -16.39 -10.53 2.84
C VAL A 187 -17.16 -9.58 1.92
N LEU A 188 -16.87 -8.27 1.97
CA LEU A 188 -17.48 -7.25 1.13
C LEU A 188 -16.68 -6.97 -0.15
N GLN A 189 -15.35 -7.12 -0.09
CA GLN A 189 -14.45 -6.82 -1.20
C GLN A 189 -14.20 -8.02 -2.12
N VAL A 190 -14.29 -9.25 -1.59
CA VAL A 190 -14.01 -10.49 -2.31
C VAL A 190 -15.35 -11.18 -2.62
N ALA A 191 -15.76 -11.17 -3.89
CA ALA A 191 -17.06 -11.69 -4.33
C ALA A 191 -17.10 -13.22 -4.45
N SER A 192 -15.94 -13.84 -4.72
CA SER A 192 -15.79 -15.30 -4.83
C SER A 192 -14.33 -15.68 -4.58
N PRO A 193 -14.01 -16.97 -4.35
CA PRO A 193 -12.65 -17.38 -4.05
C PRO A 193 -11.63 -16.86 -5.07
N ILE A 194 -10.51 -16.33 -4.57
CA ILE A 194 -9.36 -15.98 -5.38
C ILE A 194 -8.20 -16.93 -5.11
N TYR A 195 -7.25 -16.93 -6.03
CA TYR A 195 -6.11 -17.83 -6.09
C TYR A 195 -4.84 -17.01 -6.23
N ILE A 196 -4.08 -16.91 -5.14
CA ILE A 196 -2.81 -16.21 -5.06
C ILE A 196 -1.72 -17.11 -5.64
N VAL A 197 -1.01 -16.61 -6.65
CA VAL A 197 0.07 -17.35 -7.34
C VAL A 197 1.46 -16.81 -7.03
N LEU A 198 1.54 -15.59 -6.52
CA LEU A 198 2.77 -15.02 -6.02
C LEU A 198 2.50 -14.10 -4.83
N GLY A 199 3.36 -14.21 -3.81
CA GLY A 199 3.52 -13.21 -2.75
C GLY A 199 4.91 -12.58 -2.81
N MET A 200 4.98 -11.27 -2.59
CA MET A 200 6.24 -10.52 -2.52
C MET A 200 6.22 -9.60 -1.31
N ASN A 201 7.33 -9.59 -0.58
CA ASN A 201 7.57 -8.75 0.59
C ASN A 201 8.35 -7.49 0.18
N HIS A 202 8.05 -6.35 0.78
CA HIS A 202 8.70 -5.08 0.49
C HIS A 202 8.83 -4.21 1.75
N MET A 203 10.08 -3.93 2.12
CA MET A 203 10.49 -3.02 3.18
C MET A 203 11.73 -2.24 2.75
N HIS A 204 12.08 -1.16 3.47
CA HIS A 204 13.33 -0.45 3.24
C HIS A 204 14.45 -0.98 4.16
N ARG A 205 15.45 -0.14 4.41
CA ARG A 205 16.78 -0.46 4.95
C ARG A 205 16.79 -1.15 6.31
N LEU A 206 15.80 -0.91 7.16
CA LEU A 206 15.67 -1.47 8.50
C LEU A 206 14.99 -2.84 8.48
N GLY A 207 14.31 -3.22 7.39
CA GLY A 207 13.57 -4.48 7.30
C GLY A 207 14.46 -5.70 7.50
N ARG A 208 13.96 -6.68 8.27
CA ARG A 208 14.65 -7.94 8.59
C ARG A 208 13.78 -9.16 8.36
N LYS A 209 12.51 -9.11 8.73
CA LYS A 209 11.57 -10.22 8.51
C LYS A 209 10.23 -9.70 8.02
N GLN A 210 9.56 -10.46 7.17
CA GLN A 210 8.18 -10.16 6.79
C GLN A 210 7.38 -11.43 6.55
N LYS A 211 6.15 -11.46 7.07
CA LYS A 211 5.24 -12.59 6.94
C LYS A 211 3.85 -12.10 6.54
N ILE A 212 3.16 -12.87 5.70
CA ILE A 212 1.76 -12.68 5.35
C ILE A 212 1.01 -13.98 5.63
N GLU A 213 -0.10 -13.89 6.33
CA GLU A 213 -0.89 -15.02 6.81
C GLU A 213 -2.37 -14.85 6.44
N ILE A 214 -3.04 -15.97 6.19
CA ILE A 214 -4.49 -16.06 6.03
C ILE A 214 -5.05 -16.69 7.30
N HIS A 215 -5.99 -15.99 7.95
CA HIS A 215 -6.73 -16.48 9.10
C HIS A 215 -8.22 -16.63 8.75
N ARG A 216 -8.86 -17.68 9.25
CA ARG A 216 -10.30 -17.96 9.08
C ARG A 216 -10.88 -18.37 10.42
N GLY A 217 -11.91 -17.64 10.88
CA GLY A 217 -12.50 -17.85 12.21
C GLY A 217 -11.45 -17.81 13.33
N GLY A 218 -10.56 -16.81 13.31
CA GLY A 218 -9.47 -16.63 14.28
C GLY A 218 -8.27 -17.58 14.13
N LYS A 219 -8.39 -18.65 13.34
CA LYS A 219 -7.33 -19.67 13.19
C LYS A 219 -6.50 -19.43 11.96
N LEU A 220 -5.17 -19.55 12.10
CA LEU A 220 -4.24 -19.56 10.97
C LEU A 220 -4.60 -20.71 10.02
N GLN A 221 -4.86 -20.39 8.76
CA GLN A 221 -5.14 -21.37 7.71
C GLN A 221 -3.93 -21.63 6.84
N GLN A 222 -3.27 -20.55 6.41
CA GLN A 222 -2.18 -20.63 5.45
C GLN A 222 -1.18 -19.50 5.69
N VAL A 223 0.10 -19.82 5.59
CA VAL A 223 1.17 -18.82 5.48
C VAL A 223 1.39 -18.54 4.00
N VAL A 224 1.18 -17.29 3.60
CA VAL A 224 1.42 -16.83 2.23
C VAL A 224 2.92 -16.59 2.09
N THR A 225 3.45 -15.53 2.69
CA THR A 225 4.90 -15.27 2.70
C THR A 225 5.48 -15.53 4.08
N ASN A 226 6.73 -15.98 4.13
CA ASN A 226 7.50 -16.09 5.37
C ASN A 226 8.99 -15.89 5.06
N ASP A 227 9.41 -14.62 5.10
CA ASP A 227 10.80 -14.25 4.89
C ASP A 227 11.45 -13.90 6.24
N THR A 228 12.26 -14.82 6.77
CA THR A 228 12.94 -14.65 8.06
C THR A 228 14.32 -13.97 7.93
N ASN A 229 14.76 -13.67 6.70
CA ASN A 229 16.05 -13.06 6.42
C ASN A 229 15.95 -12.14 5.20
N TYR A 230 15.06 -11.15 5.31
CA TYR A 230 14.73 -10.23 4.24
C TYR A 230 15.95 -9.48 3.72
N LYS A 231 16.10 -9.45 2.39
CA LYS A 231 17.17 -8.72 1.69
C LYS A 231 16.56 -7.63 0.82
N VAL A 232 16.74 -6.37 1.24
CA VAL A 232 16.19 -5.18 0.55
C VAL A 232 16.58 -5.12 -0.94
N VAL A 233 17.83 -5.44 -1.26
CA VAL A 233 18.36 -5.37 -2.64
C VAL A 233 17.92 -6.57 -3.48
N HIS A 234 17.62 -7.70 -2.85
CA HIS A 234 17.26 -8.95 -3.51
C HIS A 234 16.05 -9.59 -2.80
N PRO A 235 14.87 -8.95 -2.85
CA PRO A 235 13.70 -9.45 -2.13
C PRO A 235 13.30 -10.82 -2.68
N HIS A 236 12.89 -11.72 -1.78
CA HIS A 236 12.44 -13.05 -2.17
C HIS A 236 11.02 -13.03 -2.73
N TYR A 237 10.78 -13.86 -3.74
CA TYR A 237 9.48 -14.01 -4.40
C TYR A 237 8.92 -15.41 -4.14
N PHE A 238 7.78 -15.44 -3.46
CA PHE A 238 7.10 -16.68 -3.09
C PHE A 238 6.14 -17.08 -4.20
N TRP A 239 6.62 -17.91 -5.14
CA TRP A 239 5.82 -18.45 -6.24
C TRP A 239 5.15 -19.77 -5.86
N TYR A 240 3.85 -19.90 -6.12
CA TYR A 240 3.11 -21.12 -5.79
C TYR A 240 2.75 -21.90 -7.06
N LYS A 241 3.18 -23.17 -7.11
CA LYS A 241 2.72 -24.11 -8.15
C LYS A 241 1.25 -24.45 -7.96
N GLN A 242 0.84 -24.63 -6.71
CA GLN A 242 -0.55 -24.76 -6.29
C GLN A 242 -0.99 -23.42 -5.72
N PRO A 243 -1.85 -22.66 -6.40
CA PRO A 243 -2.27 -21.35 -5.93
C PRO A 243 -2.88 -21.41 -4.52
N ILE A 244 -2.57 -20.43 -3.68
CA ILE A 244 -3.15 -20.29 -2.36
C ILE A 244 -4.54 -19.69 -2.48
N GLN A 245 -5.56 -20.39 -1.96
CA GLN A 245 -6.92 -19.89 -1.98
C GLN A 245 -7.18 -18.90 -0.84
N LEU A 246 -7.80 -17.76 -1.17
CA LEU A 246 -8.39 -16.83 -0.21
C LEU A 246 -9.90 -16.81 -0.42
N LEU A 247 -10.67 -16.99 0.65
CA LEU A 247 -12.13 -16.96 0.64
C LEU A 247 -12.66 -15.60 1.13
N PRO A 248 -13.87 -15.20 0.71
CA PRO A 248 -14.59 -14.10 1.37
C PRO A 248 -14.70 -14.35 2.87
N GLY A 249 -14.40 -13.34 3.69
CA GLY A 249 -14.40 -13.43 5.16
C GLY A 249 -13.08 -13.89 5.78
N ASP A 250 -12.09 -14.27 4.98
CA ASP A 250 -10.74 -14.52 5.49
C ASP A 250 -10.04 -13.22 5.85
N MET A 251 -9.25 -13.23 6.91
CA MET A 251 -8.36 -12.12 7.26
C MET A 251 -6.97 -12.32 6.65
N LEU A 252 -6.42 -11.28 6.03
CA LEU A 252 -5.01 -11.22 5.66
C LEU A 252 -4.24 -10.43 6.73
N LYS A 253 -3.30 -11.08 7.41
CA LYS A 253 -2.42 -10.43 8.39
C LYS A 253 -1.02 -10.32 7.81
N MET A 254 -0.41 -9.14 7.86
CA MET A 254 0.96 -8.89 7.45
C MET A 254 1.76 -8.35 8.64
N THR A 255 2.91 -8.95 8.92
CA THR A 255 3.85 -8.49 9.95
C THR A 255 5.18 -8.17 9.30
N CYS A 256 5.70 -6.97 9.56
CA CYS A 256 7.03 -6.51 9.17
C CYS A 256 7.87 -6.30 10.44
N GLU A 257 9.09 -6.83 10.46
CA GLU A 257 10.02 -6.70 11.58
C GLU A 257 11.24 -5.91 11.14
N TYR A 258 11.60 -4.90 11.94
CA TYR A 258 12.70 -3.99 11.70
C TYR A 258 13.78 -4.11 12.77
N ASN A 259 15.01 -3.78 12.38
CA ASN A 259 16.13 -3.57 13.28
C ASN A 259 16.66 -2.15 13.07
N SER A 260 16.51 -1.31 14.10
CA SER A 260 16.85 0.11 14.13
C SER A 260 18.01 0.40 15.10
N THR A 261 18.84 -0.59 15.44
CA THR A 261 19.99 -0.41 16.34
C THR A 261 21.01 0.60 15.81
N SER A 262 21.06 0.79 14.49
CA SER A 262 21.91 1.78 13.82
C SER A 262 21.33 3.20 13.80
N GLU A 263 20.09 3.40 14.25
CA GLU A 263 19.40 4.67 14.17
C GLU A 263 19.49 5.44 15.48
N ASN A 264 19.76 6.74 15.38
CA ASN A 264 19.73 7.66 16.51
C ASN A 264 18.36 8.35 16.67
N ASP A 265 17.63 8.49 15.57
CA ASP A 265 16.33 9.16 15.50
C ASP A 265 15.24 8.18 15.06
N THR A 266 13.99 8.51 15.38
CA THR A 266 12.82 7.77 14.89
C THR A 266 12.76 7.79 13.37
N VAL A 267 12.49 6.63 12.78
CA VAL A 267 12.33 6.47 11.33
C VAL A 267 10.85 6.35 11.00
N GLU A 268 10.32 7.37 10.32
CA GLU A 268 8.92 7.44 9.94
C GLU A 268 8.62 6.60 8.69
N TRP A 269 7.35 6.26 8.51
CA TRP A 269 6.84 5.79 7.23
C TRP A 269 7.07 6.85 6.14
N ASP A 270 7.77 6.46 5.09
CA ASP A 270 8.00 7.29 3.90
C ASP A 270 8.30 6.37 2.72
N VAL A 271 7.80 6.73 1.55
CA VAL A 271 8.10 6.05 0.29
C VAL A 271 9.53 6.28 -0.18
N SER A 272 10.20 7.29 0.38
CA SER A 272 11.60 7.57 0.12
C SER A 272 12.52 6.60 0.88
N TRP A 273 13.74 6.43 0.39
CA TRP A 273 14.78 5.61 1.04
C TRP A 273 15.14 6.08 2.48
N ARG A 274 14.70 7.28 2.90
CA ARG A 274 14.99 7.81 4.23
C ARG A 274 14.09 7.20 5.31
N GLY A 275 12.83 6.97 4.99
CA GLY A 275 11.88 6.31 5.89
C GLY A 275 11.73 4.81 5.59
N GLU A 276 10.72 4.21 6.20
CA GLU A 276 10.39 2.80 6.07
C GLU A 276 9.06 2.53 5.38
N MET A 277 8.93 1.31 4.86
CA MET A 277 7.69 0.79 4.29
C MET A 277 7.43 -0.62 4.82
N CYS A 278 6.15 -0.98 4.97
CA CYS A 278 5.71 -2.35 5.19
C CYS A 278 4.64 -2.65 4.15
N LYS A 279 5.02 -3.36 3.09
CA LYS A 279 4.15 -3.65 1.95
C LYS A 279 4.26 -5.10 1.50
N GLY A 280 3.12 -5.70 1.20
CA GLY A 280 2.98 -7.00 0.56
C GLY A 280 2.35 -6.84 -0.81
N LEU A 281 2.79 -7.59 -1.82
CA LEU A 281 2.16 -7.64 -3.13
C LEU A 281 1.71 -9.07 -3.42
N LEU A 282 0.42 -9.25 -3.70
CA LEU A 282 -0.18 -10.53 -4.03
C LEU A 282 -0.62 -10.53 -5.49
N LEU A 283 0.01 -11.34 -6.34
CA LEU A 283 -0.50 -11.62 -7.69
C LEU A 283 -1.54 -12.74 -7.57
N TYR A 284 -2.74 -12.48 -8.06
CA TYR A 284 -3.87 -13.40 -7.91
C TYR A 284 -4.80 -13.38 -9.14
N TYR A 285 -5.71 -14.36 -9.18
CA TYR A 285 -6.86 -14.37 -10.10
C TYR A 285 -8.08 -15.01 -9.40
N PRO A 286 -9.32 -14.80 -9.87
CA PRO A 286 -9.73 -13.85 -10.91
C PRO A 286 -9.77 -12.41 -10.38
N LYS A 287 -9.27 -11.45 -11.16
CA LYS A 287 -9.26 -10.02 -10.80
C LYS A 287 -10.66 -9.49 -10.44
N GLN A 288 -11.68 -9.93 -11.18
CA GLN A 288 -13.08 -9.53 -10.98
C GLN A 288 -13.62 -9.92 -9.61
N SER A 289 -13.07 -10.97 -9.01
CA SER A 289 -13.50 -11.46 -7.71
C SER A 289 -13.01 -10.60 -6.57
N TRP A 290 -12.06 -9.68 -6.79
CA TRP A 290 -11.61 -8.72 -5.81
C TRP A 290 -11.34 -7.37 -6.49
N PRO A 291 -12.36 -6.57 -6.85
CA PRO A 291 -12.14 -5.36 -7.64
C PRO A 291 -11.67 -4.15 -6.80
N SER A 292 -11.86 -4.19 -5.48
CA SER A 292 -11.65 -3.09 -4.55
C SER A 292 -10.59 -3.48 -3.51
N HIS A 293 -9.31 -3.36 -3.87
CA HIS A 293 -8.14 -3.83 -3.10
C HIS A 293 -7.72 -2.91 -1.95
N HIS A 294 -8.67 -2.36 -1.19
CA HIS A 294 -8.37 -1.38 -0.16
C HIS A 294 -7.95 -2.04 1.16
N CYS A 295 -6.95 -2.92 1.12
CA CYS A 295 -6.32 -3.49 2.31
C CYS A 295 -5.13 -2.62 2.75
N GLN A 296 -5.44 -1.39 3.10
CA GLN A 296 -4.48 -0.42 3.62
C GLN A 296 -4.82 -0.07 5.06
N ASN A 297 -3.80 0.10 5.89
CA ASN A 297 -3.94 0.56 7.25
C ASN A 297 -3.29 1.95 7.42
N TYR A 298 -3.97 2.82 8.17
CA TYR A 298 -3.34 3.97 8.80
C TYR A 298 -2.89 3.52 10.18
N ARG A 299 -1.58 3.28 10.34
CA ARG A 299 -1.04 2.61 11.53
C ARG A 299 -1.82 1.33 11.84
N SER A 300 -2.43 1.23 13.03
CA SER A 300 -3.24 0.08 13.42
C SER A 300 -4.66 0.07 12.82
N VAL A 301 -5.14 1.17 12.23
CA VAL A 301 -6.53 1.34 11.75
C VAL A 301 -6.71 0.78 10.34
N PRO A 302 -7.51 -0.28 10.13
CA PRO A 302 -7.84 -0.77 8.79
C PRO A 302 -8.78 0.20 8.07
N LEU A 303 -8.32 0.82 6.98
CA LEU A 303 -9.11 1.86 6.30
C LEU A 303 -10.39 1.32 5.64
N CYS A 304 -10.41 0.03 5.31
CA CYS A 304 -11.61 -0.62 4.79
C CYS A 304 -12.75 -0.70 5.82
N GLU A 305 -12.44 -0.91 7.10
CA GLU A 305 -13.43 -0.92 8.17
C GLU A 305 -14.06 0.47 8.34
N ILE A 306 -13.23 1.52 8.21
CA ILE A 306 -13.71 2.90 8.14
C ILE A 306 -14.67 3.08 6.96
N MET A 307 -14.36 2.54 5.77
CA MET A 307 -15.25 2.67 4.61
C MET A 307 -16.61 2.03 4.82
N ILE A 308 -16.70 0.92 5.55
CA ILE A 308 -17.95 0.20 5.80
C ILE A 308 -18.59 0.60 7.15
N ASP A 309 -17.97 1.53 7.87
CA ASP A 309 -18.34 2.00 9.21
C ASP A 309 -18.41 0.87 10.25
N ALA A 310 -17.56 -0.15 10.11
CA ALA A 310 -17.34 -1.15 11.13
C ALA A 310 -16.66 -0.53 12.36
N PRO A 311 -16.90 -1.05 13.58
CA PRO A 311 -16.30 -0.50 14.79
C PRO A 311 -14.81 -0.82 14.85
N VAL A 312 -13.96 0.20 14.79
CA VAL A 312 -12.51 0.07 14.98
C VAL A 312 -12.14 0.58 16.36
N PHE A 313 -11.61 -0.28 17.23
CA PHE A 313 -11.36 0.03 18.65
C PHE A 313 -12.59 0.62 19.37
N GLY A 314 -13.79 0.16 19.00
CA GLY A 314 -15.06 0.67 19.54
C GLY A 314 -15.55 1.98 18.90
N CYS A 315 -14.83 2.55 17.92
CA CYS A 315 -15.25 3.74 17.18
C CYS A 315 -15.93 3.38 15.84
N HIS A 316 -17.16 3.84 15.65
CA HIS A 316 -17.79 3.92 14.32
C HIS A 316 -17.44 5.26 13.67
N PHE A 317 -16.29 5.31 13.00
CA PHE A 317 -15.68 6.57 12.55
C PHE A 317 -16.54 7.37 11.56
N ARG A 318 -17.19 6.73 10.57
CA ARG A 318 -18.03 7.47 9.62
C ARG A 318 -19.28 8.01 10.33
N SER A 319 -19.88 7.23 11.22
CA SER A 319 -20.98 7.69 12.06
C SER A 319 -20.56 8.85 12.97
N PHE A 320 -19.38 8.77 13.58
CA PHE A 320 -18.82 9.84 14.41
C PHE A 320 -18.63 11.14 13.61
N ILE A 321 -17.98 11.07 12.44
CA ILE A 321 -17.72 12.25 11.60
C ILE A 321 -19.01 12.83 11.00
N SER A 322 -19.99 11.99 10.64
CA SER A 322 -21.23 12.45 10.03
C SER A 322 -22.20 13.05 11.04
N ASN A 323 -22.31 12.47 12.24
CA ASN A 323 -23.39 12.77 13.17
C ASN A 323 -22.92 13.35 14.51
N LEU A 324 -21.61 13.46 14.78
CA LEU A 324 -21.05 13.71 16.12
C LEU A 324 -21.82 12.85 17.12
N ALA A 325 -21.60 11.52 17.01
CA ALA A 325 -22.38 10.44 17.62
C ALA A 325 -23.23 10.95 18.80
N THR A 326 -24.54 10.89 18.58
CA THR A 326 -25.65 11.50 19.35
C THR A 326 -25.59 11.31 20.86
N THR A 327 -24.77 10.41 21.37
CA THR A 327 -24.54 10.14 22.78
C THR A 327 -23.69 11.18 23.51
N ASN A 328 -22.89 12.02 22.83
CA ASN A 328 -22.03 13.03 23.48
C ASN A 328 -22.13 14.46 22.93
N ARG A 329 -23.10 14.74 22.04
CA ARG A 329 -23.26 16.06 21.42
C ARG A 329 -23.38 17.20 22.43
N THR A 330 -24.14 17.00 23.50
CA THR A 330 -24.30 17.99 24.59
C THR A 330 -23.00 18.26 25.35
N LEU A 331 -22.19 17.23 25.57
CA LEU A 331 -20.88 17.35 26.19
C LEU A 331 -19.91 18.11 25.27
N VAL A 332 -19.85 17.74 23.99
CA VAL A 332 -19.05 18.42 22.96
C VAL A 332 -19.42 19.89 22.85
N ASP A 333 -20.71 20.23 22.78
CA ASP A 333 -21.18 21.63 22.71
C ASP A 333 -20.81 22.41 23.96
N THR A 334 -20.85 21.76 25.12
CA THR A 334 -20.44 22.38 26.39
C THR A 334 -18.94 22.66 26.39
N VAL A 335 -18.12 21.73 25.92
CA VAL A 335 -16.67 21.91 25.79
C VAL A 335 -16.34 23.02 24.80
N ILE A 336 -16.96 23.04 23.62
CA ILE A 336 -16.76 24.10 22.62
C ILE A 336 -17.14 25.47 23.18
N ARG A 337 -18.27 25.60 23.88
CA ARG A 337 -18.71 26.88 24.45
C ARG A 337 -17.79 27.39 25.56
N ASN A 338 -17.35 26.51 26.46
CA ASN A 338 -16.55 26.93 27.62
C ASN A 338 -15.06 27.10 27.29
N CYS A 339 -14.55 26.39 26.28
CA CYS A 339 -13.12 26.34 25.97
C CYS A 339 -12.77 26.91 24.59
N GLY A 340 -13.76 27.25 23.76
CA GLY A 340 -13.54 27.77 22.41
C GLY A 340 -12.80 29.10 22.40
N GLN A 341 -13.07 29.96 23.38
CA GLN A 341 -12.46 31.30 23.49
C GLN A 341 -11.11 31.31 24.24
N ASP A 342 -10.77 30.24 24.96
CA ASP A 342 -9.51 30.16 25.70
C ASP A 342 -8.32 30.16 24.74
N LYS A 343 -7.28 30.95 25.04
CA LYS A 343 -6.04 30.97 24.24
C LYS A 343 -5.12 29.78 24.50
N SER A 344 -5.28 29.11 25.64
CA SER A 344 -4.45 27.99 26.12
C SER A 344 -5.29 27.03 26.96
N CYS A 345 -4.74 25.86 27.29
CA CYS A 345 -5.44 24.87 28.12
C CYS A 345 -5.63 25.36 29.57
N SER A 346 -6.84 25.80 29.92
CA SER A 346 -7.19 26.06 31.32
C SER A 346 -7.44 24.75 32.09
N PRO A 347 -7.26 24.71 33.43
CA PRO A 347 -7.56 23.51 34.23
C PRO A 347 -9.02 23.03 34.07
N LEU A 348 -9.96 23.95 33.89
CA LEU A 348 -11.36 23.64 33.59
C LEU A 348 -11.47 22.92 32.24
N CYS A 349 -10.82 23.45 31.21
CA CYS A 349 -10.82 22.86 29.88
C CYS A 349 -10.14 21.50 29.84
N LEU A 350 -9.01 21.33 30.54
CA LEU A 350 -8.35 20.03 30.67
C LEU A 350 -9.31 18.97 31.24
N ARG A 351 -10.04 19.29 32.32
CA ARG A 351 -11.00 18.37 32.92
C ARG A 351 -12.18 18.06 31.99
N MET A 352 -12.69 19.07 31.29
CA MET A 352 -13.82 18.91 30.36
C MET A 352 -13.43 18.07 29.13
N ILE A 353 -12.27 18.37 28.53
CA ILE A 353 -11.70 17.62 27.41
C ILE A 353 -11.42 16.18 27.83
N GLY A 354 -10.94 15.95 29.05
CA GLY A 354 -10.74 14.60 29.58
C GLY A 354 -11.98 13.71 29.54
N LYS A 355 -13.18 14.28 29.70
CA LYS A 355 -14.45 13.54 29.55
C LYS A 355 -14.78 13.26 28.09
N VAL A 356 -14.58 14.24 27.21
CA VAL A 356 -14.84 14.09 25.77
C VAL A 356 -13.90 13.06 25.15
N ARG A 357 -12.62 13.04 25.56
CA ARG A 357 -11.61 12.08 25.09
C ARG A 357 -11.84 10.64 25.56
N GLN A 358 -12.83 10.37 26.41
CA GLN A 358 -13.25 9.00 26.72
C GLN A 358 -14.01 8.36 25.56
N ASP A 359 -14.48 9.15 24.59
CA ASP A 359 -15.02 8.62 23.36
C ASP A 359 -13.94 7.84 22.59
N PRO A 360 -14.19 6.58 22.18
CA PRO A 360 -13.22 5.77 21.44
C PRO A 360 -12.72 6.44 20.16
N CYS A 361 -13.54 7.29 19.52
CA CYS A 361 -13.17 8.02 18.31
C CYS A 361 -12.18 9.18 18.56
N LEU A 362 -11.93 9.52 19.82
CA LEU A 362 -11.03 10.61 20.23
C LEU A 362 -9.79 10.09 20.98
N GLN A 363 -9.45 8.83 20.73
CA GLN A 363 -8.29 8.13 21.29
C GLN A 363 -7.41 7.51 20.20
N GLY A 364 -6.13 7.33 20.55
CA GLY A 364 -5.15 6.57 19.78
C GLY A 364 -5.08 6.93 18.28
N ASP A 365 -4.84 5.89 17.46
CA ASP A 365 -4.66 6.04 16.02
C ASP A 365 -5.93 6.50 15.29
N ILE A 366 -7.13 6.25 15.86
CA ILE A 366 -8.39 6.73 15.29
C ILE A 366 -8.48 8.26 15.39
N TYR A 367 -8.10 8.82 16.54
CA TYR A 367 -8.01 10.27 16.72
C TYR A 367 -6.97 10.87 15.77
N ASP A 368 -5.80 10.25 15.64
CA ASP A 368 -4.76 10.72 14.72
C ASP A 368 -5.22 10.67 13.25
N LEU A 369 -5.94 9.62 12.84
CA LEU A 369 -6.59 9.55 11.53
C LEU A 369 -7.61 10.69 11.33
N TRP A 370 -8.41 11.01 12.36
CA TRP A 370 -9.32 12.16 12.29
C TRP A 370 -8.56 13.46 12.07
N LYS A 371 -7.45 13.67 12.80
CA LYS A 371 -6.62 14.86 12.61
C LYS A 371 -6.18 14.98 11.17
N GLU A 372 -5.64 13.94 10.55
CA GLU A 372 -5.19 14.01 9.15
C GLU A 372 -6.34 14.27 8.15
N THR A 373 -7.54 13.73 8.42
CA THR A 373 -8.67 13.80 7.49
C THR A 373 -9.58 15.02 7.66
N ARG A 374 -9.42 15.80 8.74
CA ARG A 374 -10.29 16.93 9.11
C ARG A 374 -10.41 18.02 8.03
N LEU A 375 -9.34 18.24 7.27
CA LEU A 375 -9.30 19.28 6.23
C LEU A 375 -10.14 18.95 4.99
N VAL A 376 -10.54 17.68 4.84
CA VAL A 376 -11.23 17.18 3.65
C VAL A 376 -12.76 17.36 3.74
N LYS A 377 -13.32 17.47 4.95
CA LYS A 377 -14.77 17.62 5.17
C LYS A 377 -15.06 18.83 6.05
N ALA A 378 -15.64 19.87 5.45
CA ALA A 378 -16.07 21.07 6.17
C ALA A 378 -17.27 20.77 7.10
N ASN A 379 -16.98 20.41 8.34
CA ASN A 379 -17.96 20.40 9.44
C ASN A 379 -17.46 21.37 10.52
N THR A 380 -18.15 22.51 10.65
CA THR A 380 -17.75 23.61 11.54
C THR A 380 -17.71 23.19 13.01
N GLN A 381 -18.59 22.28 13.44
CA GLN A 381 -18.64 21.79 14.81
C GLN A 381 -17.45 20.86 15.11
N LEU A 382 -17.07 20.00 14.16
CA LEU A 382 -15.87 19.15 14.28
C LEU A 382 -14.59 20.00 14.29
N MET A 383 -14.51 21.03 13.46
CA MET A 383 -13.37 21.95 13.47
C MET A 383 -13.28 22.71 14.79
N ALA A 384 -14.40 23.20 15.33
CA ALA A 384 -14.42 23.86 16.64
C ALA A 384 -14.04 22.90 17.78
N LEU A 385 -14.47 21.63 17.72
CA LEU A 385 -14.04 20.62 18.67
C LEU A 385 -12.52 20.39 18.57
N TYR A 386 -12.00 20.21 17.36
CA TYR A 386 -10.56 20.02 17.13
C TYR A 386 -9.73 21.19 17.67
N ASP A 387 -10.14 22.44 17.39
CA ASP A 387 -9.46 23.64 17.90
C ASP A 387 -9.43 23.67 19.43
N VAL A 388 -10.46 23.14 20.09
CA VAL A 388 -10.47 23.02 21.55
C VAL A 388 -9.57 21.89 22.05
N LEU A 389 -9.62 20.72 21.41
CA LEU A 389 -8.82 19.54 21.81
C LEU A 389 -7.31 19.81 21.70
N THR A 390 -6.88 20.49 20.64
CA THR A 390 -5.46 20.80 20.38
C THR A 390 -4.83 21.69 21.44
N LYS A 391 -5.61 22.60 22.06
CA LYS A 391 -5.12 23.49 23.13
C LYS A 391 -4.53 22.72 24.32
N CYS A 392 -5.08 21.54 24.62
CA CYS A 392 -4.68 20.70 25.75
C CYS A 392 -3.86 19.48 25.33
N GLU A 393 -3.47 19.35 24.07
CA GLU A 393 -2.94 18.11 23.52
C GLU A 393 -1.63 17.65 24.18
N ASP A 394 -0.76 18.59 24.54
CA ASP A 394 0.53 18.30 25.20
C ASP A 394 0.37 17.61 26.57
N PHE A 395 -0.75 17.84 27.28
CA PHE A 395 -1.05 17.15 28.54
C PHE A 395 -1.39 15.67 28.35
N TYR A 396 -1.77 15.27 27.13
CA TYR A 396 -2.14 13.90 26.80
C TYR A 396 -1.03 13.13 26.06
N LYS A 397 0.02 13.81 25.58
CA LYS A 397 1.16 13.19 24.86
C LYS A 397 2.01 12.24 25.73
N GLY A 398 1.84 12.23 27.05
CA GLY A 398 2.59 11.36 27.98
C GLY A 398 1.77 10.26 28.69
N LEU A 399 0.48 10.11 28.35
CA LEU A 399 -0.44 9.20 29.05
C LEU A 399 -0.82 7.94 28.25
N VAL A 400 -0.40 7.85 26.99
CA VAL A 400 -0.59 6.65 26.16
C VAL A 400 0.79 6.04 25.92
N PRO A 401 1.13 4.90 26.52
CA PRO A 401 2.41 4.25 26.24
C PRO A 401 2.48 3.86 24.76
N ASP A 402 3.66 4.00 24.15
CA ASP A 402 4.01 3.61 22.76
C ASP A 402 3.81 2.11 22.45
N THR A 403 3.09 1.37 23.30
CA THR A 403 2.94 -0.09 23.28
C THR A 403 1.63 -0.58 22.68
N ILE A 404 0.81 0.25 22.00
CA ILE A 404 -0.40 -0.24 21.28
C ILE A 404 -0.05 -0.99 19.98
N PHE A 405 1.19 -1.46 19.81
CA PHE A 405 1.53 -2.38 18.72
C PHE A 405 1.29 -3.85 19.12
N SER A 406 1.12 -4.17 20.41
CA SER A 406 0.83 -5.53 20.89
C SER A 406 -0.65 -5.87 20.99
N ASP A 407 -1.56 -4.89 21.06
CA ASP A 407 -3.00 -5.11 21.31
C ASP A 407 -3.83 -5.51 20.09
N ILE A 408 -3.21 -5.61 18.91
CA ILE A 408 -3.84 -6.33 17.80
C ILE A 408 -4.11 -7.78 18.24
N GLY A 409 -3.30 -8.37 19.13
CA GLY A 409 -3.57 -9.71 19.70
C GLY A 409 -4.92 -9.86 20.42
N THR A 410 -5.45 -8.77 20.98
CA THR A 410 -6.65 -8.78 21.84
C THR A 410 -7.93 -8.48 21.06
N VAL A 411 -7.82 -7.86 19.88
CA VAL A 411 -8.90 -7.74 18.89
C VAL A 411 -8.94 -8.97 17.95
N LEU A 412 -7.91 -9.82 17.99
CA LEU A 412 -7.74 -11.03 17.17
C LEU A 412 -8.28 -12.34 17.80
N THR A 413 -9.01 -12.27 18.91
CA THR A 413 -9.66 -13.44 19.56
C THR A 413 -11.17 -13.37 19.50
#